data_AF-A0AAE6G7T4-F1
#
_entry.id   AF-A0AAE6G7T4-F1
#
_cell.length_a   1.000
_cell.length_b   1.000
_cell.length_c   1.000
_cell.angle_alpha   90.00
_cell.angle_beta   90.00
_cell.angle_gamma   90.00
#
_symmetry.space_group_name_H-M   'P 1'
#
loop_
_entity.id
_entity.type
_entity.pdbx_description
1 polymer ?
#
loop_
_entity_poly.entity_id
_entity_poly.type
_entity_poly.pdbx_seq_one_letter_code
_entity_poly.pdbx_strand_id
1 'polypeptide(L)'
;MDSLVQLEQALKAHRFERQAADVALESLVGALAPWGDRLRFLLVVSELSQEPSLKDTEARVDEQIMRILLRARDEGVLRQDLPSAWLFATFEALLYAAWTAVAQGDLAANDAARTLHETLLHGHGTGHLAGARKARPR
;
A
#
# COMPACT_ATOMS: atom_id res chain seq x y z
N MET A 1 14.62 -11.43 10.40
CA MET A 1 15.51 -10.80 9.40
C MET A 1 15.17 -11.29 8.00
N ASP A 2 14.99 -12.60 7.80
CA ASP A 2 14.68 -13.20 6.49
C ASP A 2 13.42 -12.67 5.81
N SER A 3 12.37 -12.31 6.55
CA SER A 3 11.08 -11.94 5.95
C SER A 3 11.11 -10.62 5.16
N LEU A 4 11.85 -9.60 5.60
CA LEU A 4 11.98 -8.34 4.84
C LEU A 4 12.81 -8.54 3.57
N VAL A 5 13.89 -9.32 3.66
CA VAL A 5 14.70 -9.66 2.50
C VAL A 5 13.87 -10.46 1.49
N GLN A 6 13.09 -11.43 1.94
CA GLN A 6 12.20 -12.20 1.05
C GLN A 6 11.10 -11.32 0.44
N LEU A 7 10.53 -10.37 1.19
CA LEU A 7 9.59 -9.39 0.65
C LEU A 7 10.25 -8.52 -0.42
N GLU A 8 11.44 -7.98 -0.14
CA GLU A 8 12.20 -7.18 -1.10
C GLU A 8 12.45 -7.97 -2.40
N GLN A 9 12.81 -9.25 -2.29
CA GLN A 9 12.99 -10.12 -3.46
C GLN A 9 11.66 -10.41 -4.19
N ALA A 10 10.57 -10.63 -3.45
CA ALA A 10 9.26 -10.85 -4.04
C ALA A 10 8.80 -9.63 -4.84
N LEU A 11 8.93 -8.42 -4.27
CA LEU A 11 8.61 -7.17 -4.96
C LEU A 11 9.46 -6.98 -6.21
N LYS A 12 10.77 -7.24 -6.15
CA LYS A 12 11.65 -7.17 -7.33
C LYS A 12 11.24 -8.14 -8.45
N ALA A 13 10.74 -9.32 -8.12
CA ALA A 13 10.35 -10.34 -9.10
C ALA A 13 9.11 -9.94 -9.93
N HIS A 14 8.24 -9.07 -9.41
CA HIS A 14 6.98 -8.70 -10.06
C HIS A 14 7.13 -7.80 -11.31
N ARG A 15 8.29 -7.17 -11.51
CA ARG A 15 8.56 -6.28 -12.67
C ARG A 15 7.45 -5.26 -12.93
N PHE A 16 7.06 -4.54 -11.89
CA PHE A 16 6.00 -3.52 -11.90
C PHE A 16 6.20 -2.44 -12.98
N GLU A 17 7.44 -2.16 -13.36
CA GLU A 17 7.79 -1.21 -14.40
C GLU A 17 7.26 -1.58 -15.79
N ARG A 18 6.90 -2.86 -16.01
CA ARG A 18 6.36 -3.35 -17.29
C ARG A 18 4.83 -3.38 -17.33
N GLN A 19 4.18 -3.08 -16.22
CA GLN A 19 2.72 -3.10 -16.09
C GLN A 19 2.16 -1.68 -16.28
N ALA A 20 0.90 -1.55 -16.67
CA ALA A 20 0.17 -0.28 -16.55
C ALA A 20 0.09 0.13 -15.07
N ALA A 21 0.04 1.42 -14.75
CA ALA A 21 0.20 1.87 -13.36
C ALA A 21 -0.94 1.42 -12.42
N ASP A 22 -2.15 1.28 -12.93
CA ASP A 22 -3.30 0.68 -12.23
C ASP A 22 -3.07 -0.80 -11.95
N VAL A 23 -2.64 -1.56 -12.96
CA VAL A 23 -2.31 -2.99 -12.83
C VAL A 23 -1.12 -3.21 -11.88
N ALA A 24 -0.15 -2.30 -11.90
CA ALA A 24 0.99 -2.34 -10.98
C ALA A 24 0.57 -2.11 -9.54
N LEU A 25 -0.40 -1.20 -9.30
CA LEU A 25 -0.95 -0.94 -7.99
C LEU A 25 -1.73 -2.15 -7.45
N GLU A 26 -2.57 -2.76 -8.27
CA GLU A 26 -3.27 -4.00 -7.92
C GLU A 26 -2.27 -5.14 -7.61
N SER A 27 -1.26 -5.31 -8.48
CA SER A 27 -0.22 -6.32 -8.31
C SER A 27 0.59 -6.11 -7.03
N LEU A 28 0.89 -4.85 -6.67
CA LEU A 28 1.59 -4.50 -5.46
C LEU A 28 0.82 -4.97 -4.23
N VAL A 29 -0.47 -4.67 -4.17
CA VAL A 29 -1.34 -5.06 -3.06
C VAL A 29 -1.46 -6.59 -2.98
N GLY A 30 -1.59 -7.27 -4.12
CA GLY A 30 -1.57 -8.73 -4.19
C GLY A 30 -0.25 -9.35 -3.70
N ALA A 31 0.88 -8.71 -4.02
CA ALA A 31 2.20 -9.15 -3.57
C ALA A 31 2.40 -8.99 -2.06
N LEU A 32 1.78 -7.97 -1.44
CA LEU A 32 1.90 -7.65 -0.01
C LEU A 32 0.90 -8.43 0.87
N ALA A 33 -0.27 -8.80 0.36
CA ALA A 33 -1.31 -9.47 1.14
C ALA A 33 -0.84 -10.75 1.88
N PRO A 34 -0.06 -11.66 1.27
CA PRO A 34 0.43 -12.88 1.93
C PRO A 34 1.39 -12.63 3.10
N TRP A 35 1.92 -11.41 3.22
CA TRP A 35 2.90 -11.06 4.23
C TRP A 35 2.29 -10.53 5.52
N GLY A 36 0.96 -10.37 5.61
CA GLY A 36 0.30 -9.69 6.73
C GLY A 36 0.67 -10.19 8.12
N ASP A 37 0.68 -11.50 8.31
CA ASP A 37 1.07 -12.11 9.59
C ASP A 37 2.54 -11.81 9.97
N ARG A 38 3.40 -11.59 8.96
CA ARG A 38 4.83 -11.33 9.13
C ARG A 38 5.16 -9.83 9.20
N LEU A 39 4.38 -8.98 8.54
CA LEU A 39 4.61 -7.53 8.45
C LEU A 39 3.95 -6.74 9.59
N ARG A 40 2.94 -7.29 10.27
CA ARG A 40 2.40 -6.72 11.53
C ARG A 40 3.49 -6.53 12.58
N PHE A 41 4.53 -7.37 12.55
CA PHE A 41 5.71 -7.24 13.40
C PHE A 41 6.66 -6.14 12.92
N LEU A 42 6.75 -5.87 11.61
CA LEU A 42 7.82 -5.05 11.03
C LEU A 42 7.58 -3.55 11.17
N LEU A 43 6.33 -3.07 11.02
CA LEU A 43 5.98 -1.65 11.23
C LEU A 43 6.25 -1.17 12.67
N VAL A 44 6.23 -2.08 13.65
CA VAL A 44 6.43 -1.73 15.07
C VAL A 44 7.82 -2.11 15.56
N VAL A 45 8.41 -3.20 15.06
CA VAL A 45 9.70 -3.70 15.57
C VAL A 45 10.89 -3.10 14.83
N SER A 46 10.76 -2.66 13.58
CA SER A 46 11.86 -1.96 12.91
C SER A 46 12.18 -0.63 13.60
N GLU A 47 11.17 0.12 14.03
CA GLU A 47 11.32 1.35 14.81
C GLU A 47 12.06 1.11 16.14
N LEU A 48 11.81 -0.03 16.78
CA LEU A 48 12.44 -0.44 18.04
C LEU A 48 13.82 -1.09 17.84
N SER A 49 14.16 -1.48 16.61
CA SER A 49 15.41 -2.14 16.28
C SER A 49 16.56 -1.14 16.23
N GLN A 50 17.71 -1.53 16.79
CA GLN A 50 18.96 -0.80 16.69
C GLN A 50 19.87 -1.32 15.56
N GLU A 51 19.43 -2.34 14.82
CA GLU A 51 20.18 -2.95 13.72
C GLU A 51 20.11 -2.08 12.46
N PRO A 52 21.21 -1.45 12.00
CA PRO A 52 21.19 -0.56 10.83
C PRO A 52 20.77 -1.26 9.54
N SER A 53 21.19 -2.52 9.36
CA SER A 53 20.89 -3.34 8.18
C SER A 53 19.39 -3.60 8.01
N LEU A 54 18.63 -3.64 9.11
CA LEU A 54 17.18 -3.80 9.09
C LEU A 54 16.52 -2.53 8.55
N LYS A 55 16.90 -1.36 9.09
CA LYS A 55 16.40 -0.04 8.65
C LYS A 55 16.72 0.23 7.19
N ASP A 56 17.91 -0.15 6.74
CA ASP A 56 18.29 -0.02 5.33
C ASP A 56 17.43 -0.89 4.41
N THR A 57 17.03 -2.08 4.88
CA THR A 57 16.17 -2.99 4.10
C THR A 57 14.74 -2.50 4.04
N GLU A 58 14.20 -2.00 5.15
CA GLU A 58 12.90 -1.34 5.22
C GLU A 58 12.86 -0.14 4.27
N ALA A 59 13.83 0.78 4.35
CA ALA A 59 13.90 1.94 3.47
C ALA A 59 13.91 1.56 1.97
N ARG A 60 14.56 0.46 1.59
CA ARG A 60 14.54 -0.05 0.20
C ARG A 60 13.19 -0.62 -0.22
N VAL A 61 12.45 -1.25 0.69
CA VAL A 61 11.09 -1.74 0.46
C VAL A 61 10.15 -0.54 0.31
N ASP A 62 10.24 0.43 1.21
CA ASP A 62 9.44 1.66 1.18
C ASP A 62 9.68 2.45 -0.10
N GLU A 63 10.93 2.60 -0.52
CA GLU A 63 11.27 3.26 -1.78
C GLU A 63 10.63 2.55 -2.99
N GLN A 64 10.65 1.21 -3.01
CA GLN A 64 10.03 0.43 -4.08
C GLN A 64 8.50 0.63 -4.14
N ILE A 65 7.84 0.53 -3.00
CA ILE A 65 6.40 0.79 -2.85
C ILE A 65 6.08 2.20 -3.30
N MET A 66 6.85 3.17 -2.80
CA MET A 66 6.62 4.58 -3.06
C MET A 66 6.78 4.92 -4.54
N ARG A 67 7.75 4.34 -5.25
CA ARG A 67 7.87 4.54 -6.71
C ARG A 67 6.62 4.10 -7.47
N ILE A 68 5.97 3.01 -7.06
CA ILE A 68 4.73 2.53 -7.69
C ILE A 68 3.57 3.50 -7.40
N LEU A 69 3.44 3.96 -6.14
CA LEU A 69 2.42 4.94 -5.75
C LEU A 69 2.58 6.28 -6.49
N LEU A 70 3.81 6.79 -6.57
CA LEU A 70 4.12 8.02 -7.29
C LEU A 70 3.81 7.88 -8.78
N ARG A 71 4.18 6.76 -9.41
CA ARG A 71 3.85 6.49 -10.80
C ARG A 71 2.33 6.45 -11.04
N ALA A 72 1.59 5.74 -10.19
CA ALA A 72 0.12 5.70 -10.28
C ALA A 72 -0.51 7.08 -10.13
N ARG A 73 0.03 7.94 -9.27
CA ARG A 73 -0.40 9.34 -9.15
C ARG A 73 -0.06 10.15 -10.41
N ASP A 74 1.16 10.04 -10.91
CA ASP A 74 1.63 10.83 -12.04
C ASP A 74 0.91 10.44 -13.36
N GLU A 75 0.51 9.17 -13.49
CA GLU A 75 -0.33 8.66 -14.60
C GLU A 75 -1.84 8.87 -14.38
N GLY A 76 -2.26 9.48 -13.27
CA GLY A 76 -3.65 9.88 -13.02
C GLY A 76 -4.56 8.78 -12.47
N VAL A 77 -4.01 7.63 -12.06
CA VAL A 77 -4.73 6.58 -11.31
C VAL A 77 -5.04 7.06 -9.90
N LEU A 78 -4.09 7.77 -9.27
CA LEU A 78 -4.26 8.37 -7.95
C LEU A 78 -4.31 9.90 -8.05
N ARG A 79 -5.04 10.55 -7.14
CA ARG A 79 -5.19 12.01 -7.09
C ARG A 79 -3.86 12.72 -6.79
N GLN A 80 -3.63 13.85 -7.44
CA GLN A 80 -2.35 14.58 -7.41
C GLN A 80 -2.26 15.68 -6.34
N ASP A 81 -3.36 16.02 -5.68
CA ASP A 81 -3.45 17.15 -4.75
C ASP A 81 -3.02 16.81 -3.31
N LEU A 82 -2.55 15.58 -3.06
CA LEU A 82 -2.08 15.11 -1.76
C LEU A 82 -0.55 15.03 -1.71
N PRO A 83 0.07 15.37 -0.57
CA PRO A 83 1.50 15.18 -0.38
C PRO A 83 1.92 13.72 -0.54
N SER A 84 3.10 13.49 -1.14
CA SER A 84 3.72 12.17 -1.27
C SER A 84 3.78 11.38 0.05
N ALA A 85 4.17 12.04 1.14
CA ALA A 85 4.25 11.39 2.46
C ALA A 85 2.86 10.94 2.98
N TRP A 86 1.81 11.70 2.67
CA TRP A 86 0.45 11.31 3.04
C TRP A 86 -0.03 10.13 2.22
N LEU A 87 0.30 10.09 0.93
CA LEU A 87 -0.01 8.95 0.06
C LEU A 87 0.59 7.65 0.60
N PHE A 88 1.87 7.68 0.99
CA PHE A 88 2.54 6.52 1.58
C PHE A 88 1.90 6.10 2.92
N ALA A 89 1.76 7.05 3.86
CA ALA A 89 1.22 6.76 5.19
C ALA A 89 -0.21 6.19 5.15
N THR A 90 -1.05 6.69 4.24
CA THR A 90 -2.43 6.17 4.08
C THR A 90 -2.46 4.80 3.41
N PHE A 91 -1.55 4.52 2.48
CA PHE A 91 -1.38 3.18 1.92
C PHE A 91 -0.97 2.18 3.02
N GLU A 92 0.02 2.52 3.85
CA GLU A 92 0.45 1.67 4.96
C GLU A 92 -0.66 1.44 5.98
N ALA A 93 -1.43 2.48 6.32
CA ALA A 93 -2.57 2.36 7.22
C ALA A 93 -3.65 1.41 6.69
N LEU A 94 -3.96 1.47 5.39
CA LEU A 94 -4.90 0.54 4.75
C LEU A 94 -4.37 -0.88 4.71
N LEU A 95 -3.07 -1.05 4.47
CA LEU A 95 -2.41 -2.34 4.49
C LEU A 95 -2.47 -2.99 5.88
N TYR A 96 -2.17 -2.22 6.93
CA TYR A 96 -2.33 -2.65 8.31
C TYR A 96 -3.78 -3.00 8.68
N ALA A 97 -4.75 -2.20 8.21
CA ALA A 97 -6.17 -2.46 8.43
C ALA A 97 -6.62 -3.78 7.78
N ALA A 98 -6.22 -4.03 6.53
CA ALA A 98 -6.54 -5.26 5.81
C ALA A 98 -5.98 -6.50 6.54
N TRP A 99 -4.74 -6.46 7.01
CA TRP A 99 -4.15 -7.57 7.74
C TRP A 99 -4.81 -7.82 9.09
N THR A 100 -5.12 -6.75 9.83
CA THR A 100 -5.81 -6.86 11.12
C THR A 100 -7.20 -7.46 10.95
N ALA A 101 -7.95 -7.04 9.92
CA ALA A 101 -9.27 -7.58 9.62
C ALA A 101 -9.20 -9.08 9.25
N VAL A 102 -8.17 -9.50 8.51
CA VAL A 102 -7.95 -10.94 8.23
C VAL A 102 -7.64 -11.72 9.50
N ALA A 103 -6.74 -11.21 10.33
CA ALA A 103 -6.35 -11.87 11.58
C ALA A 103 -7.52 -12.00 12.58
N GLN A 104 -8.45 -11.05 12.56
CA GLN A 104 -9.65 -11.04 13.41
C GLN A 104 -10.81 -11.88 12.83
N GLY A 105 -10.71 -12.32 11.57
CA GLY A 105 -11.76 -13.06 10.87
C GLY A 105 -12.88 -12.17 10.29
N ASP A 106 -12.70 -10.85 10.31
CA ASP A 106 -13.64 -9.88 9.72
C ASP A 106 -13.53 -9.82 8.19
N LEU A 107 -12.37 -10.22 7.65
CA LEU A 107 -12.10 -10.24 6.21
C LEU A 107 -11.46 -11.58 5.79
N ALA A 108 -11.94 -12.17 4.70
CA ALA A 108 -11.27 -13.35 4.15
C ALA A 108 -9.89 -12.98 3.58
N ALA A 109 -8.87 -13.80 3.82
CA ALA A 109 -7.51 -13.55 3.31
C ALA A 109 -7.47 -13.34 1.79
N ASN A 110 -8.29 -14.09 1.04
CA ASN A 110 -8.39 -13.99 -0.41
C ASN A 110 -9.04 -12.68 -0.88
N ASP A 111 -9.82 -12.02 -0.03
CA ASP A 111 -10.47 -10.74 -0.34
C ASP A 111 -9.64 -9.53 0.10
N ALA A 112 -8.60 -9.73 0.92
CA ALA A 112 -7.82 -8.65 1.51
C ALA A 112 -7.20 -7.72 0.47
N ALA A 113 -6.56 -8.31 -0.55
CA ALA A 113 -5.89 -7.53 -1.60
C ALA A 113 -6.88 -6.66 -2.38
N ARG A 114 -7.98 -7.27 -2.85
CA ARG A 114 -9.04 -6.57 -3.57
C ARG A 114 -9.68 -5.47 -2.72
N THR A 115 -9.98 -5.77 -1.46
CA THR A 115 -10.62 -4.83 -0.54
C THR A 115 -9.75 -3.60 -0.28
N LEU A 116 -8.45 -3.81 -0.06
CA LEU A 116 -7.48 -2.72 0.11
C LEU A 116 -7.39 -1.89 -1.18
N HIS A 117 -7.21 -2.54 -2.34
CA HIS A 117 -7.09 -1.85 -3.63
C HIS A 117 -8.31 -0.97 -3.93
N GLU A 118 -9.52 -1.53 -3.79
CA GLU A 118 -10.76 -0.78 -3.99
C GLU A 118 -10.92 0.37 -3.00
N THR A 119 -10.55 0.17 -1.74
CA THR A 119 -10.60 1.22 -0.72
C THR A 119 -9.58 2.34 -1.01
N LEU A 120 -8.41 1.99 -1.53
CA LEU A 120 -7.38 2.97 -1.91
C LEU A 120 -7.85 3.86 -3.07
N LEU A 121 -8.53 3.29 -4.07
CA LEU A 121 -9.00 4.02 -5.25
C LEU A 121 -10.28 4.82 -4.99
N HIS A 122 -11.21 4.26 -4.20
CA HIS A 122 -12.57 4.77 -4.10
C HIS A 122 -12.95 5.26 -2.70
N GLY A 123 -12.21 4.85 -1.66
CA GLY A 123 -12.62 5.01 -0.27
C GLY A 123 -13.97 4.37 0.02
N HIS A 124 -14.64 4.81 1.08
CA HIS A 124 -16.01 4.38 1.41
C HIS A 124 -17.09 5.37 0.92
N GLY A 125 -16.66 6.50 0.33
CA GLY A 125 -17.58 7.53 -0.12
C GLY A 125 -18.34 7.08 -1.37
N THR A 126 -19.65 7.21 -1.38
CA THR A 126 -20.43 7.00 -2.60
C THR A 126 -20.25 8.19 -3.55
N GLY A 127 -20.04 7.94 -4.85
CA GLY A 127 -19.75 8.96 -5.87
C GLY A 127 -20.76 10.12 -5.97
N HIS A 128 -21.95 10.00 -5.38
CA HIS A 128 -22.95 11.07 -5.29
C HIS A 128 -22.42 12.34 -4.59
N LEU A 129 -21.50 12.21 -3.62
CA LEU A 129 -20.92 13.37 -2.91
C LEU A 129 -19.80 14.08 -3.70
N ALA A 130 -19.22 13.43 -4.71
CA ALA A 130 -18.17 14.03 -5.55
C ALA A 130 -18.70 15.15 -6.45
N GLY A 131 -19.97 15.05 -6.88
CA GLY A 131 -20.65 16.09 -7.66
C GLY A 131 -20.99 17.35 -6.84
N ALA A 132 -21.38 17.18 -5.57
CA ALA A 132 -21.82 18.29 -4.73
C ALA A 132 -20.69 19.27 -4.34
N ARG A 133 -19.43 18.80 -4.26
CA ARG A 133 -18.28 19.66 -3.92
C ARG A 133 -17.85 20.60 -5.05
N LYS A 134 -18.19 20.29 -6.32
CA LYS A 134 -17.93 21.21 -7.46
C LYS A 134 -18.86 22.43 -7.44
N ALA A 135 -19.98 22.38 -6.71
CA ALA A 135 -21.02 23.41 -6.75
C ALA A 135 -20.90 24.49 -5.66
N ARG A 136 -19.88 24.46 -4.80
CA ARG A 136 -19.71 25.48 -3.76
C ARG A 136 -18.74 26.58 -4.26
N PRO A 137 -19.23 27.78 -4.64
CA PRO A 137 -18.35 28.90 -4.91
C PRO A 137 -17.61 29.28 -3.61
N ARG A 138 -16.36 29.69 -3.75
CA ARG A 138 -15.55 30.24 -2.65
C ARG A 138 -16.15 31.53 -2.11
#